data_AF-A0A1Z8AGX0-F1
#
_entry.id   AF-A0A1Z8AGX0-F1
#
_cell.length_a   1.000
_cell.length_b   1.000
_cell.length_c   1.000
_cell.angle_alpha   90.00
_cell.angle_beta   90.00
_cell.angle_gamma   90.00
#
_symmetry.space_group_name_H-M   'P 1'
#
loop_
_entity.id
_entity.type
_entity.pdbx_description
1 polymer ?
#
loop_
_entity_poly.entity_id
_entity_poly.type
_entity_poly.pdbx_seq_one_letter_code
_entity_poly.pdbx_strand_id
1 'polypeptide(L)'
;MRNIILIVSLLVSNLIYAQYGWTPAVVSLNNGKTLTGEASIPMQNSGVGSIVKHKERVKFRLKKGSKKTKYDISEVSQIVFTISFTEKVDGEKIENTRTAKYVPVINKKRKKKVKKCFMEEIVVGPISLYGRTVNAQGAIGPMNQTGTNIPMYHNYWMTHNELYVQKENEEAKLINQISLFKGFKKRASKYFGDCPAVVVQLEERELKKKDLKEIVELYNSNCG
;
A
#
# COMPACT_ATOMS: atom_id res chain seq x y z
N MET A 1 -25.92 -36.64 -35.46
CA MET A 1 -26.38 -36.22 -34.12
C MET A 1 -25.28 -35.38 -33.47
N ARG A 2 -25.61 -34.10 -33.22
CA ARG A 2 -25.04 -33.12 -32.28
C ARG A 2 -23.51 -33.12 -32.03
N ASN A 3 -22.81 -32.24 -32.76
CA ASN A 3 -21.55 -31.65 -32.32
C ASN A 3 -21.83 -30.73 -31.11
N ILE A 4 -21.38 -31.11 -29.92
CA ILE A 4 -21.36 -30.22 -28.75
C ILE A 4 -19.96 -29.59 -28.70
N ILE A 5 -19.85 -28.38 -29.24
CA ILE A 5 -18.68 -27.53 -29.02
C ILE A 5 -18.86 -26.88 -27.65
N LEU A 6 -18.10 -27.37 -26.66
CA LEU A 6 -17.98 -26.76 -25.34
C LEU A 6 -17.19 -25.46 -25.48
N ILE A 7 -17.89 -24.33 -25.54
CA ILE A 7 -17.29 -23.00 -25.41
C ILE A 7 -16.94 -22.80 -23.94
N VAL A 8 -15.69 -23.08 -23.58
CA VAL A 8 -15.13 -22.70 -22.28
C VAL A 8 -14.85 -21.20 -22.31
N SER A 9 -15.81 -20.41 -21.83
CA SER A 9 -15.64 -18.98 -21.57
C SER A 9 -14.69 -18.80 -20.38
N LEU A 10 -13.40 -18.59 -20.64
CA LEU A 10 -12.44 -18.12 -19.66
C LEU A 10 -12.85 -16.71 -19.20
N LEU A 11 -13.56 -16.62 -18.07
CA LEU A 11 -13.73 -15.39 -17.31
C LEU A 11 -12.39 -14.99 -16.71
N VAL A 12 -11.58 -14.27 -17.48
CA VAL A 12 -10.36 -13.63 -16.99
C VAL A 12 -10.78 -12.45 -16.12
N SER A 13 -10.92 -12.70 -14.82
CA SER A 13 -11.02 -11.64 -13.82
C SER A 13 -9.69 -10.88 -13.82
N ASN A 14 -9.69 -9.71 -14.43
CA ASN A 14 -8.57 -8.77 -14.37
C ASN A 14 -8.53 -8.15 -12.97
N LEU A 15 -7.97 -8.89 -12.01
CA LEU A 15 -7.61 -8.33 -10.70
C LEU A 15 -6.35 -7.48 -10.89
N ILE A 16 -6.56 -6.25 -11.37
CA ILE A 16 -5.52 -5.25 -11.49
C ILE A 16 -5.43 -4.56 -10.12
N TYR A 17 -4.33 -4.80 -9.40
CA TYR A 17 -4.00 -4.03 -8.21
C TYR A 17 -3.91 -2.55 -8.57
N ALA A 18 -4.77 -1.74 -7.99
CA ALA A 18 -5.00 -0.35 -8.39
C ALA A 18 -3.75 0.55 -8.35
N GLN A 19 -2.77 0.25 -7.49
CA GLN A 19 -1.52 1.01 -7.45
C GLN A 19 -0.57 0.72 -8.63
N TYR A 20 -0.65 -0.47 -9.24
CA TYR A 20 0.25 -0.92 -10.32
C TYR A 20 -0.39 -0.88 -11.71
N GLY A 21 -1.73 -0.90 -11.76
CA GLY A 21 -2.52 -0.66 -12.95
C GLY A 21 -2.66 0.81 -13.30
N TRP A 22 -3.34 1.07 -14.40
CA TRP A 22 -3.93 2.38 -14.67
C TRP A 22 -5.25 2.47 -13.93
N THR A 23 -5.35 3.43 -13.03
CA THR A 23 -6.50 3.59 -12.14
C THR A 23 -6.93 5.06 -12.16
N PRO A 24 -8.24 5.35 -12.16
CA PRO A 24 -8.73 6.72 -12.01
C PRO A 24 -8.08 7.41 -10.82
N ALA A 25 -7.51 8.58 -11.04
CA ALA A 25 -6.75 9.29 -10.03
C ALA A 25 -6.70 10.80 -10.23
N VAL A 26 -6.48 11.49 -9.12
CA VAL A 26 -6.13 12.90 -9.08
C VAL A 26 -4.68 13.01 -8.59
N VAL A 27 -3.79 13.53 -9.44
CA VAL A 27 -2.37 13.76 -9.12
C VAL A 27 -2.18 15.24 -8.82
N SER A 28 -1.79 15.57 -7.59
CA SER A 28 -1.44 16.93 -7.19
C SER A 28 0.08 17.09 -7.21
N LEU A 29 0.56 18.17 -7.82
CA LEU A 29 1.98 18.50 -7.93
C LEU A 29 2.37 19.57 -6.91
N ASN A 30 3.65 19.61 -6.55
CA ASN A 30 4.20 20.56 -5.57
C ASN A 30 4.12 22.03 -6.03
N ASN A 31 3.92 22.28 -7.32
CA ASN A 31 3.70 23.61 -7.87
C ASN A 31 2.23 24.06 -7.84
N GLY A 32 1.35 23.32 -7.16
CA GLY A 32 -0.08 23.61 -7.06
C GLY A 32 -0.93 23.10 -8.23
N LYS A 33 -0.32 22.53 -9.29
CA LYS A 33 -1.07 21.96 -10.41
C LYS A 33 -1.72 20.63 -10.04
N THR A 34 -2.98 20.47 -10.42
CA THR A 34 -3.72 19.22 -10.25
C THR A 34 -4.07 18.60 -11.61
N LEU A 35 -3.94 17.27 -11.72
CA LEU A 35 -4.18 16.50 -12.94
C LEU A 35 -5.21 15.41 -12.64
N THR A 36 -6.32 15.42 -13.38
CA THR A 36 -7.39 14.41 -13.26
C THR A 36 -7.34 13.48 -14.47
N GLY A 37 -7.30 12.16 -14.24
CA GLY A 37 -7.19 11.17 -15.30
C GLY A 37 -6.94 9.78 -14.74
N GLU A 38 -6.06 9.00 -15.37
CA GLU A 38 -5.59 7.73 -14.84
C GLU A 38 -4.11 7.83 -14.45
N ALA A 39 -3.76 7.27 -13.29
CA ALA A 39 -2.39 7.18 -12.81
C ALA A 39 -1.96 5.73 -12.55
N SER A 40 -0.65 5.52 -12.47
CA SER A 40 -0.03 4.24 -12.13
C SER A 40 1.31 4.48 -11.45
N ILE A 41 1.55 3.81 -10.30
CA ILE A 41 2.83 3.81 -9.61
C ILE A 41 3.52 2.47 -9.95
N PRO A 42 4.69 2.46 -10.60
CA PRO A 42 5.39 1.21 -10.91
C PRO A 42 5.89 0.54 -9.62
N MET A 43 5.64 -0.77 -9.51
CA MET A 43 6.13 -1.60 -8.41
C MET A 43 7.65 -1.54 -8.30
N GLN A 44 8.16 -1.37 -7.08
CA GLN A 44 9.60 -1.41 -6.80
C GLN A 44 10.01 -2.81 -6.34
N ASN A 45 11.20 -3.26 -6.73
CA ASN A 45 11.80 -4.49 -6.23
C ASN A 45 12.53 -4.21 -4.91
N SER A 46 12.34 -5.05 -3.90
CA SER A 46 13.00 -4.97 -2.58
C SER A 46 14.10 -6.02 -2.37
N GLY A 47 14.47 -6.79 -3.40
CA GLY A 47 15.48 -7.87 -3.33
C GLY A 47 16.95 -7.43 -3.41
N VAL A 48 17.83 -8.23 -2.78
CA VAL A 48 19.29 -8.18 -2.94
C VAL A 48 19.62 -8.62 -4.37
N GLY A 49 19.95 -7.67 -5.24
CA GLY A 49 20.12 -7.91 -6.68
C GLY A 49 19.38 -6.93 -7.58
N SER A 50 18.64 -5.96 -7.03
CA SER A 50 18.08 -4.87 -7.81
C SER A 50 19.19 -3.92 -8.29
N ILE A 51 19.91 -4.32 -9.32
CA ILE A 51 20.97 -3.56 -10.01
C ILE A 51 20.39 -2.26 -10.60
N VAL A 52 19.09 -2.27 -10.93
CA VAL A 52 18.39 -1.09 -11.43
C VAL A 52 17.66 -0.39 -10.28
N LYS A 53 18.24 0.73 -9.83
CA LYS A 53 17.53 1.70 -8.96
C LYS A 53 16.57 2.50 -9.84
N HIS A 54 15.35 2.02 -9.99
CA HIS A 54 14.33 2.84 -10.63
C HIS A 54 14.06 4.06 -9.76
N LYS A 55 14.16 5.26 -10.36
CA LYS A 55 13.61 6.46 -9.73
C LYS A 55 12.11 6.25 -9.58
N GLU A 56 11.59 6.54 -8.40
CA GLU A 56 10.18 6.40 -8.11
C GLU A 56 9.41 7.53 -8.80
N ARG A 57 8.40 7.18 -9.61
CA ARG A 57 7.68 8.11 -10.48
C ARG A 57 6.23 7.69 -10.59
N VAL A 58 5.32 8.64 -10.73
CA VAL A 58 3.95 8.36 -11.17
C VAL A 58 3.85 8.50 -12.68
N LYS A 59 3.19 7.55 -13.33
CA LYS A 59 2.77 7.66 -14.73
C LYS A 59 1.35 8.21 -14.73
N PHE A 60 1.08 9.21 -15.57
CA PHE A 60 -0.24 9.83 -15.71
C PHE A 60 -0.66 9.84 -17.18
N ARG A 61 -1.97 9.69 -17.43
CA ARG A 61 -2.61 9.92 -18.73
C ARG A 61 -4.00 10.49 -18.51
N LEU A 62 -4.48 11.35 -19.41
CA LEU A 62 -5.82 11.93 -19.30
C LEU A 62 -6.93 10.88 -19.38
N LYS A 63 -6.80 9.94 -20.32
CA LYS A 63 -7.69 8.80 -20.53
C LYS A 63 -6.95 7.64 -21.19
N LYS A 64 -7.56 6.45 -21.19
CA LYS A 64 -7.04 5.26 -21.87
C LYS A 64 -6.65 5.58 -23.32
N GLY A 65 -5.46 5.16 -23.72
CA GLY A 65 -4.88 5.43 -25.05
C GLY A 65 -4.20 6.80 -25.23
N SER A 66 -4.34 7.74 -24.29
CA SER A 66 -3.68 9.05 -24.38
C SER A 66 -2.17 8.96 -24.13
N LYS A 67 -1.43 9.98 -24.61
CA LYS A 67 0.00 10.12 -24.32
C LYS A 67 0.23 10.15 -22.81
N LYS A 68 1.19 9.33 -22.35
CA LYS A 68 1.58 9.24 -20.95
C LYS A 68 2.64 10.28 -20.61
N THR A 69 2.47 10.93 -19.46
CA THR A 69 3.47 11.79 -18.82
C THR A 69 3.99 11.08 -17.57
N LYS A 70 5.24 11.38 -17.17
CA LYS A 70 5.84 10.82 -15.95
C LYS A 70 6.26 11.98 -15.06
N TYR A 71 5.89 11.90 -13.79
CA TYR A 71 6.32 12.87 -12.76
C TYR A 71 7.19 12.14 -11.74
N ASP A 72 8.33 12.73 -11.40
CA ASP A 72 9.21 12.24 -10.35
C ASP A 72 8.55 12.41 -8.98
N ILE A 73 8.89 11.53 -8.03
CA ILE A 73 8.36 11.59 -6.67
C ILE A 73 8.63 12.94 -5.99
N SER A 74 9.68 13.66 -6.40
CA SER A 74 9.97 15.01 -5.89
C SER A 74 9.03 16.10 -6.42
N GLU A 75 8.29 15.83 -7.50
CA GLU A 75 7.39 16.80 -8.14
C GLU A 75 5.94 16.66 -7.67
N VAL A 76 5.62 15.53 -7.04
CA VAL A 76 4.25 15.15 -6.64
C VAL A 76 4.07 15.45 -5.16
N SER A 77 2.94 16.06 -4.79
CA SER A 77 2.54 16.24 -3.39
C SER A 77 1.70 15.05 -2.90
N GLN A 78 0.73 14.62 -3.71
CA GLN A 78 -0.15 13.49 -3.41
C GLN A 78 -0.76 12.89 -4.68
N ILE A 79 -1.21 11.64 -4.56
CA ILE A 79 -1.98 10.94 -5.59
C ILE A 79 -3.19 10.34 -4.90
N VAL A 80 -4.38 10.63 -5.39
CA VAL A 80 -5.64 10.13 -4.85
C VAL A 80 -6.25 9.18 -5.87
N PHE A 81 -6.14 7.87 -5.63
CA PHE A 81 -6.75 6.85 -6.49
C PHE A 81 -8.20 6.60 -6.10
N THR A 82 -9.06 6.42 -7.09
CA THR A 82 -10.42 5.90 -6.92
C THR A 82 -10.42 4.44 -7.34
N ILE A 83 -10.62 3.54 -6.37
CA ILE A 83 -10.50 2.10 -6.53
C ILE A 83 -11.89 1.49 -6.47
N SER A 84 -12.35 0.93 -7.59
CA SER A 84 -13.56 0.12 -7.64
C SER A 84 -13.26 -1.31 -7.20
N PHE A 85 -14.10 -1.88 -6.35
CA PHE A 85 -14.02 -3.27 -5.92
C PHE A 85 -15.42 -3.85 -5.78
N THR A 86 -15.54 -5.17 -5.94
CA THR A 86 -16.81 -5.86 -5.76
C THR A 86 -16.80 -6.59 -4.44
N GLU A 87 -17.83 -6.36 -3.63
CA GLU A 87 -18.06 -7.04 -2.37
C GLU A 87 -19.25 -7.97 -2.49
N LYS A 88 -19.22 -9.10 -1.79
CA LYS A 88 -20.35 -10.02 -1.75
C LYS A 88 -21.08 -9.87 -0.41
N VAL A 89 -22.27 -9.29 -0.44
CA VAL A 89 -23.13 -9.10 0.75
C VAL A 89 -24.37 -9.95 0.55
N ASP A 90 -24.64 -10.85 1.49
CA ASP A 90 -25.83 -11.74 1.48
C ASP A 90 -26.05 -12.54 0.18
N GLY A 91 -24.97 -12.87 -0.53
CA GLY A 91 -25.05 -13.60 -1.80
C GLY A 91 -24.94 -12.73 -3.04
N GLU A 92 -25.20 -11.42 -2.92
CA GLU A 92 -25.22 -10.47 -4.02
C GLU A 92 -23.87 -9.76 -4.21
N LYS A 93 -23.52 -9.47 -5.46
CA LYS A 93 -22.30 -8.72 -5.80
C LYS A 93 -22.62 -7.23 -5.85
N ILE A 94 -22.04 -6.47 -4.95
CA ILE A 94 -22.18 -5.02 -4.87
C ILE A 94 -20.88 -4.37 -5.32
N GLU A 95 -20.96 -3.45 -6.29
CA GLU A 95 -19.81 -2.63 -6.68
C GLU A 95 -19.67 -1.45 -5.71
N ASN A 96 -18.53 -1.38 -5.05
CA ASN A 96 -18.15 -0.32 -4.14
C ASN A 96 -16.93 0.42 -4.68
N THR A 97 -16.72 1.64 -4.19
CA THR A 97 -15.51 2.40 -4.45
C THR A 97 -14.87 2.84 -3.16
N ARG A 98 -13.53 2.88 -3.14
CA ARG A 98 -12.75 3.50 -2.06
C ARG A 98 -11.76 4.47 -2.65
N THR A 99 -11.39 5.45 -1.83
CA THR A 99 -10.28 6.35 -2.13
C THR A 99 -9.01 5.85 -1.45
N ALA A 100 -7.89 5.85 -2.17
CA ALA A 100 -6.57 5.55 -1.62
C ALA A 100 -5.64 6.74 -1.86
N LYS A 101 -5.22 7.40 -0.78
CA LYS A 101 -4.34 8.57 -0.84
C LYS A 101 -2.89 8.13 -0.66
N TYR A 102 -2.05 8.41 -1.65
CA TYR A 102 -0.62 8.13 -1.62
C TYR A 102 0.17 9.43 -1.54
N VAL A 103 1.19 9.44 -0.68
CA VAL A 103 2.07 10.59 -0.49
C VAL A 103 3.55 10.18 -0.56
N PRO A 104 4.46 11.09 -0.94
CA PRO A 104 5.90 10.87 -0.83
C PRO A 104 6.34 10.80 0.65
N VAL A 105 6.74 9.61 1.11
CA VAL A 105 7.22 9.38 2.47
C VAL A 105 8.73 9.15 2.49
N ILE A 106 9.45 9.79 3.41
CA ILE A 106 10.88 9.54 3.63
C ILE A 106 11.05 8.30 4.50
N ASN A 107 11.58 7.22 3.93
CA ASN A 107 11.81 5.96 4.67
C ASN A 107 13.29 5.67 4.98
N LYS A 108 14.20 6.53 4.50
CA LYS A 108 15.62 6.40 4.79
C LYS A 108 16.38 7.69 4.51
N LYS A 109 17.13 8.19 5.49
CA LYS A 109 18.21 9.17 5.28
C LYS A 109 19.55 8.46 5.44
N ARG A 110 20.39 8.49 4.40
CA ARG A 110 21.79 8.05 4.46
C ARG A 110 22.70 9.19 4.05
N LYS A 111 23.43 9.77 5.01
CA LYS A 111 24.33 10.92 4.78
C LYS A 111 23.61 12.01 3.95
N LYS A 112 23.95 12.16 2.67
CA LYS A 112 23.41 13.15 1.72
C LYS A 112 22.25 12.66 0.84
N LYS A 113 21.74 11.44 1.04
CA LYS A 113 20.67 10.86 0.19
C LYS A 113 19.42 10.58 1.02
N VAL A 114 18.37 11.33 0.71
CA VAL A 114 17.00 11.09 1.20
C VAL A 114 16.32 10.15 0.22
N LYS A 115 15.84 9.00 0.69
CA LYS A 115 15.01 8.09 -0.09
C LYS A 115 13.55 8.38 0.21
N LYS A 116 12.80 8.79 -0.81
CA LYS A 116 11.34 8.92 -0.77
C LYS A 116 10.70 7.75 -1.50
N CYS A 117 9.55 7.32 -1.02
CA CYS A 117 8.69 6.34 -1.68
C CYS A 117 7.23 6.76 -1.59
N PHE A 118 6.41 6.45 -2.61
CA PHE A 118 4.97 6.62 -2.50
C PHE A 118 4.43 5.54 -1.58
N MET A 119 3.65 5.95 -0.58
CA MET A 119 2.97 5.06 0.36
C MET A 119 1.54 5.52 0.55
N GLU A 120 0.62 4.57 0.69
CA GLU A 120 -0.79 4.82 1.03
C GLU A 120 -0.88 5.29 2.48
N GLU A 121 -1.61 6.38 2.73
CA GLU A 121 -2.01 6.80 4.08
C GLU A 121 -3.11 5.85 4.59
N ILE A 122 -2.79 5.09 5.65
CA ILE A 122 -3.75 4.18 6.31
C ILE A 122 -4.37 4.90 7.52
N VAL A 123 -3.53 5.51 8.35
CA VAL A 123 -3.91 6.35 9.50
C VAL A 123 -3.01 7.57 9.48
N VAL A 124 -3.58 8.76 9.66
CA VAL A 124 -2.84 10.02 9.76
C VAL A 124 -3.10 10.64 11.12
N GLY A 125 -2.04 11.04 11.81
CA GLY A 125 -2.08 11.61 13.15
C GLY A 125 -0.67 11.82 13.71
N PRO A 126 -0.56 12.09 15.02
CA PRO A 126 0.72 12.25 15.73
C PRO A 126 1.72 11.12 15.42
N ILE A 127 1.21 9.89 15.32
CA ILE A 127 1.83 8.80 14.56
C ILE A 127 0.97 8.48 13.34
N SER A 128 1.60 8.46 12.18
CA SER A 128 0.98 8.04 10.93
C SER A 128 1.39 6.62 10.54
N LEU A 129 0.43 5.85 10.03
CA LEU A 129 0.61 4.51 9.49
C LEU A 129 0.52 4.55 7.96
N TYR A 130 1.57 4.05 7.31
CA TYR A 130 1.69 4.03 5.86
C TYR A 130 1.83 2.60 5.32
N GLY A 131 1.19 2.37 4.18
CA GLY A 131 1.18 1.09 3.49
C GLY A 131 1.88 1.14 2.15
N ARG A 132 2.67 0.10 1.86
CA ARG A 132 3.24 -0.08 0.53
C ARG A 132 3.35 -1.55 0.16
N THR A 133 3.16 -1.83 -1.12
CA THR A 133 3.49 -3.13 -1.69
C THR A 133 4.79 -3.01 -2.50
N VAL A 134 5.67 -4.01 -2.38
CA VAL A 134 6.93 -4.13 -3.13
C VAL A 134 7.09 -5.55 -3.65
N ASN A 135 7.94 -5.78 -4.65
CA ASN A 135 8.28 -7.12 -5.09
C ASN A 135 9.43 -7.69 -4.25
N ALA A 136 9.14 -8.62 -3.34
CA ALA A 136 10.14 -9.26 -2.50
C ALA A 136 10.63 -10.56 -3.15
N GLN A 137 11.86 -10.56 -3.66
CA GLN A 137 12.56 -11.78 -4.07
C GLN A 137 12.78 -12.63 -2.80
N GLY A 138 11.92 -13.62 -2.56
CA GLY A 138 11.93 -14.43 -1.32
C GLY A 138 10.56 -14.61 -0.65
N ALA A 139 9.49 -13.98 -1.15
CA ALA A 139 8.17 -14.59 -1.00
C ALA A 139 8.18 -15.88 -1.85
N ILE A 140 7.78 -17.00 -1.25
CA ILE A 140 7.75 -18.30 -1.92
C ILE A 140 6.92 -18.18 -3.20
N GLY A 141 7.61 -18.30 -4.34
CA GLY A 141 7.03 -18.57 -5.65
C GLY A 141 6.70 -17.35 -6.52
N PRO A 142 6.82 -17.49 -7.86
CA PRO A 142 6.17 -16.59 -8.78
C PRO A 142 4.67 -16.82 -8.63
N MET A 143 3.97 -15.91 -7.94
CA MET A 143 2.52 -15.79 -8.15
C MET A 143 2.31 -15.11 -9.51
N ASN A 144 2.64 -15.86 -10.56
CA ASN A 144 1.91 -15.74 -11.80
C ASN A 144 0.43 -15.90 -11.43
N GLN A 145 -0.34 -14.90 -11.80
CA GLN A 145 -1.45 -15.10 -12.73
C GLN A 145 -2.12 -16.46 -12.59
N THR A 146 -3.36 -16.44 -12.10
CA THR A 146 -4.34 -17.53 -11.98
C THR A 146 -4.65 -17.98 -10.55
N GLY A 147 -5.87 -17.66 -10.11
CA GLY A 147 -6.69 -18.61 -9.37
C GLY A 147 -6.43 -18.87 -7.89
N THR A 148 -5.56 -18.13 -7.20
CA THR A 148 -5.47 -18.27 -5.73
C THR A 148 -6.40 -17.27 -5.04
N ASN A 149 -7.53 -17.81 -4.58
CA ASN A 149 -8.39 -17.20 -3.56
C ASN A 149 -7.53 -16.91 -2.31
N ILE A 150 -6.88 -15.75 -2.27
CA ILE A 150 -6.47 -15.15 -1.01
C ILE A 150 -7.77 -14.74 -0.34
N PRO A 151 -8.08 -15.23 0.86
CA PRO A 151 -9.31 -14.85 1.56
C PRO A 151 -9.40 -13.34 1.58
N MET A 152 -10.53 -12.83 1.10
CA MET A 152 -10.89 -11.43 1.16
C MET A 152 -11.06 -11.06 2.63
N TYR A 153 -9.95 -10.82 3.33
CA TYR A 153 -9.99 -10.20 4.64
C TYR A 153 -10.42 -8.76 4.41
N HIS A 154 -11.48 -8.32 5.11
CA HIS A 154 -12.11 -6.99 5.05
C HIS A 154 -11.17 -5.77 5.23
N ASN A 155 -9.85 -5.96 5.39
CA ASN A 155 -8.90 -4.91 5.72
C ASN A 155 -7.99 -4.59 4.53
N TYR A 156 -8.38 -3.62 3.68
CA TYR A 156 -7.65 -3.23 2.47
C TYR A 156 -6.16 -2.92 2.71
N TRP A 157 -5.80 -2.37 3.87
CA TRP A 157 -4.43 -2.02 4.22
C TRP A 157 -3.52 -3.23 4.46
N MET A 158 -4.09 -4.39 4.80
CA MET A 158 -3.34 -5.64 4.95
C MET A 158 -2.89 -6.23 3.61
N THR A 159 -3.34 -5.68 2.48
CA THR A 159 -2.84 -6.02 1.15
C THR A 159 -1.42 -5.49 0.89
N HIS A 160 -0.94 -4.57 1.74
CA HIS A 160 0.43 -4.10 1.71
C HIS A 160 1.39 -5.08 2.39
N ASN A 161 2.52 -5.33 1.73
CA ASN A 161 3.54 -6.23 2.26
C ASN A 161 4.67 -5.53 3.02
N GLU A 162 4.68 -4.19 3.02
CA GLU A 162 5.48 -3.34 3.91
C GLU A 162 4.56 -2.31 4.60
N LEU A 163 4.65 -2.21 5.92
CA LEU A 163 3.95 -1.23 6.73
C LEU A 163 4.96 -0.39 7.52
N TYR A 164 4.77 0.91 7.48
CA TYR A 164 5.67 1.91 8.07
C TYR A 164 4.91 2.77 9.07
N VAL A 165 5.58 3.12 10.17
CA VAL A 165 5.10 4.06 11.17
C VAL A 165 6.00 5.30 11.17
N GLN A 166 5.40 6.47 11.27
CA GLN A 166 6.11 7.73 11.27
C GLN A 166 5.57 8.63 12.38
N LYS A 167 6.44 9.01 13.32
CA LYS A 167 6.19 10.11 14.24
C LYS A 167 6.35 11.41 13.46
N GLU A 168 5.61 12.44 13.84
CA GLU A 168 5.68 13.74 13.17
C GLU A 168 7.14 14.20 12.97
N ASN A 169 7.47 14.66 11.76
CA ASN A 169 8.81 15.13 11.37
C ASN A 169 9.96 14.09 11.42
N GLU A 170 9.69 12.83 11.80
CA GLU A 170 10.67 11.73 11.76
C GLU A 170 10.69 11.00 10.40
N GLU A 171 11.67 10.12 10.22
CA GLU A 171 11.66 9.15 9.12
C GLU A 171 10.65 8.03 9.42
N ALA A 172 9.94 7.59 8.38
CA ALA A 172 9.06 6.43 8.48
C ALA A 172 9.89 5.17 8.71
N LYS A 173 9.58 4.45 9.80
CA LYS A 173 10.27 3.22 10.21
C LYS A 173 9.43 2.01 9.80
N LEU A 174 10.07 1.04 9.15
CA LEU A 174 9.44 -0.22 8.79
C LEU A 174 9.13 -1.02 10.06
N ILE A 175 7.84 -1.17 10.38
CA ILE A 175 7.40 -1.90 11.58
C ILE A 175 7.08 -3.37 11.25
N ASN A 176 6.59 -3.61 10.04
CA ASN A 176 6.17 -4.92 9.58
C ASN A 176 6.44 -5.13 8.07
N GLN A 177 7.00 -6.28 7.71
CA GLN A 177 7.06 -6.78 6.32
C GLN A 177 6.83 -8.30 6.30
N ILE A 178 6.53 -8.88 5.14
CA ILE A 178 6.26 -10.34 5.01
C ILE A 178 7.35 -11.19 5.67
N SER A 179 8.64 -10.88 5.51
CA SER A 179 9.74 -11.65 6.10
C SER A 179 10.01 -11.37 7.59
N LEU A 180 9.37 -10.36 8.21
CA LEU A 180 9.61 -9.94 9.60
C LEU A 180 8.63 -10.57 10.60
N PHE A 181 8.43 -11.89 10.52
CA PHE A 181 7.54 -12.61 11.45
C PHE A 181 8.04 -12.60 12.90
N LYS A 182 9.36 -12.64 13.12
CA LYS A 182 9.94 -12.61 14.47
C LYS A 182 10.12 -11.17 14.97
N GLY A 183 9.74 -10.94 16.22
CA GLY A 183 10.04 -9.69 16.94
C GLY A 183 9.17 -8.48 16.62
N PHE A 184 7.97 -8.65 16.02
CA PHE A 184 7.02 -7.53 15.87
C PHE A 184 6.75 -6.85 17.21
N LYS A 185 6.35 -7.63 18.23
CA LYS A 185 6.10 -7.12 19.60
C LYS A 185 7.27 -6.30 20.12
N LYS A 186 8.50 -6.84 20.07
CA LYS A 186 9.70 -6.12 20.52
C LYS A 186 9.92 -4.79 19.78
N ARG A 187 9.69 -4.76 18.47
CA ARG A 187 9.79 -3.52 17.68
C ARG A 187 8.68 -2.53 18.01
N ALA A 188 7.44 -3.01 18.11
CA ALA A 188 6.28 -2.21 18.46
C ALA A 188 6.42 -1.61 19.87
N SER A 189 6.66 -2.43 20.89
CA SER A 189 6.88 -1.96 22.27
C SER A 189 8.04 -0.96 22.37
N LYS A 190 9.12 -1.16 21.60
CA LYS A 190 10.22 -0.19 21.56
C LYS A 190 9.81 1.13 20.90
N TYR A 191 9.01 1.08 19.84
CA TYR A 191 8.63 2.26 19.06
C TYR A 191 7.57 3.10 19.78
N PHE A 192 6.59 2.44 20.40
CA PHE A 192 5.50 3.04 21.17
C PHE A 192 5.79 3.08 22.69
N GLY A 193 7.06 2.91 23.08
CA GLY A 193 7.45 2.79 24.49
C GLY A 193 7.19 4.04 25.33
N ASP A 194 6.93 5.17 24.68
CA ASP A 194 6.49 6.43 25.28
C ASP A 194 4.99 6.48 25.61
N CYS A 195 4.22 5.45 25.27
CA CYS A 195 2.79 5.37 25.52
C CYS A 195 2.41 4.12 26.34
N PRO A 196 2.31 4.24 27.68
CA PRO A 196 1.99 3.10 28.55
C PRO A 196 0.70 2.37 28.15
N ALA A 197 -0.34 3.09 27.72
CA ALA A 197 -1.61 2.52 27.29
C ALA A 197 -1.45 1.51 26.12
N VAL A 198 -0.54 1.80 25.19
CA VAL A 198 -0.23 0.91 24.06
C VAL A 198 0.69 -0.24 24.50
N VAL A 199 1.68 0.05 25.35
CA VAL A 199 2.64 -0.96 25.82
C VAL A 199 1.95 -2.06 26.61
N VAL A 200 1.03 -1.72 27.52
CA VAL A 200 0.27 -2.69 28.32
C VAL A 200 -0.49 -3.66 27.42
N GLN A 201 -1.27 -3.15 26.46
CA GLN A 201 -2.04 -4.01 25.54
C GLN A 201 -1.17 -4.86 24.60
N LEU A 202 0.02 -4.37 24.21
CA LEU A 202 1.02 -5.15 23.48
C LEU A 202 1.64 -6.26 24.36
N GLU A 203 1.85 -5.99 25.64
CA GLU A 203 2.46 -6.90 26.59
C GLU A 203 1.51 -8.04 27.00
N GLU A 204 0.25 -7.72 27.24
CA GLU A 204 -0.84 -8.64 27.59
C GLU A 204 -1.31 -9.52 26.40
N ARG A 205 -0.75 -9.30 25.20
CA ARG A 205 -1.03 -10.02 23.94
C ARG A 205 -2.42 -9.75 23.36
N GLU A 206 -3.06 -8.68 23.78
CA GLU A 206 -4.34 -8.22 23.23
C GLU A 206 -4.16 -7.68 21.81
N LEU A 207 -3.05 -6.95 21.55
CA LEU A 207 -2.73 -6.40 20.23
C LEU A 207 -1.65 -7.21 19.50
N LYS A 208 -1.95 -7.63 18.27
CA LYS A 208 -1.07 -8.41 17.37
C LYS A 208 -0.74 -7.62 16.11
N LYS A 209 0.07 -8.20 15.23
CA LYS A 209 0.45 -7.62 13.92
C LYS A 209 -0.76 -7.23 13.06
N LYS A 210 -1.83 -8.03 13.13
CA LYS A 210 -3.08 -7.76 12.40
C LYS A 210 -3.83 -6.55 12.96
N ASP A 211 -3.51 -6.14 14.19
CA ASP A 211 -4.15 -5.05 14.92
C ASP A 211 -3.28 -3.77 14.86
N LEU A 212 -2.37 -3.65 13.87
CA LEU A 212 -1.43 -2.54 13.78
C LEU A 212 -2.14 -1.20 13.53
N LYS A 213 -3.26 -1.21 12.82
CA LYS A 213 -4.07 -0.01 12.62
C LYS A 213 -4.62 0.48 13.96
N GLU A 214 -5.19 -0.43 14.72
CA GLU A 214 -5.77 -0.25 16.04
C GLU A 214 -4.70 0.21 17.05
N ILE A 215 -3.49 -0.36 17.00
CA ILE A 215 -2.34 0.10 17.81
C ILE A 215 -2.03 1.57 17.54
N VAL A 216 -2.00 1.99 16.28
CA VAL A 216 -1.68 3.38 15.91
C VAL A 216 -2.82 4.32 16.29
N GLU A 217 -4.08 3.92 16.09
CA GLU A 217 -5.25 4.69 16.52
C GLU A 217 -5.30 4.85 18.05
N LEU A 218 -4.99 3.79 18.80
CA LEU A 218 -4.89 3.84 20.25
C LEU A 218 -3.80 4.80 20.70
N TYR A 219 -2.62 4.76 20.09
CA TYR A 219 -1.55 5.72 20.39
C TYR A 219 -2.03 7.15 20.14
N ASN A 220 -2.56 7.42 18.96
CA ASN A 220 -3.00 8.77 18.57
C ASN A 220 -4.09 9.31 19.49
N SER A 221 -4.91 8.44 20.07
CA SER A 221 -6.01 8.85 20.96
C SER A 221 -5.57 9.08 22.41
N ASN A 222 -4.48 8.46 22.86
CA ASN A 222 -4.06 8.48 24.28
C ASN A 222 -2.77 9.27 24.53
N CYS A 223 -1.90 9.36 23.54
CA CYS A 223 -0.51 9.79 23.70
C CYS A 223 -0.03 10.73 22.59
N GLY A 224 -0.90 11.00 21.61
CA GLY A 224 -0.62 11.84 20.45
C GLY A 224 -0.84 13.33 20.69
#